data_AF-A0A9Y4NVL0-F1
#
_entry.id   AF-A0A9Y4NVL0-F1
#
_cell.length_a   1.000
_cell.length_b   1.000
_cell.length_c   1.000
_cell.angle_alpha   90.00
_cell.angle_beta   90.00
_cell.angle_gamma   90.00
#
_symmetry.space_group_name_H-M   'P 1'
#
loop_
_entity.id
_entity.type
_entity.pdbx_description
1 polymer ?
#
loop_
_entity_poly.entity_id
_entity_poly.type
_entity_poly.pdbx_seq_one_letter_code
_entity_poly.pdbx_strand_id
1 'polypeptide(L)'
;MFYSFCSSFVPLTSDLDEQTRFLGNLFCAAAEKEKQTGEKILDLLSSMCNDETLTLSELFIDDFDDDIMEDKCNSMLDMFSHVKDCETKTGLSVLPSLQSVIKSTPEVWSIDLSERKSSILLEVLKLQSEKKVVYLTGCSDEESEVRTFLQCLPYILHLSFSFQKSSLDEETSFLGNLFCAAAEREQQTGEKILELLSSACNDLTLSLSDMYIDGLDDDTMEDECNSLMDMFSHVKNCETKTGLSVLPSLQPVFQSNPAVWFIDLSERKTSILLEVLKLQSETKKKIKLTGCSDEESEVRSFLQCLPYISQLSFVPQLPEPLEDTRFFGYQFSSNVIVL
;
A
#
# COMPACT_ATOMS: atom_id res chain seq x y z
N MET A 1 6.48 -12.96 -45.52
CA MET A 1 5.01 -12.82 -45.38
C MET A 1 4.53 -12.86 -43.92
N PHE A 2 5.43 -12.72 -42.92
CA PHE A 2 5.07 -12.71 -41.48
C PHE A 2 5.45 -11.40 -40.76
N TYR A 3 6.12 -10.47 -41.45
CA TYR A 3 6.54 -9.16 -40.92
C TYR A 3 5.38 -8.21 -40.55
N SER A 4 4.13 -8.61 -40.76
CA SER A 4 2.94 -7.78 -40.55
C SER A 4 2.09 -8.22 -39.36
N PHE A 5 2.45 -9.30 -38.65
CA PHE A 5 1.60 -9.80 -37.56
C PHE A 5 1.87 -9.11 -36.21
N CYS A 6 3.08 -8.59 -35.99
CA CYS A 6 3.42 -7.87 -34.76
C CYS A 6 3.18 -6.35 -34.86
N SER A 7 3.23 -5.77 -36.07
CA SER A 7 3.02 -4.33 -36.26
C SER A 7 1.54 -3.89 -36.36
N SER A 8 0.58 -4.80 -36.12
CA SER A 8 -0.86 -4.50 -36.16
C SER A 8 -1.57 -4.61 -34.81
N PHE A 9 -0.84 -4.76 -33.70
CA PHE A 9 -1.41 -4.52 -32.37
C PHE A 9 -1.48 -3.00 -32.12
N VAL A 10 -2.24 -2.29 -32.96
CA VAL A 10 -2.69 -0.93 -32.66
C VAL A 10 -4.00 -1.09 -31.88
N PRO A 11 -4.06 -0.72 -30.59
CA PRO A 11 -5.17 -1.09 -29.73
C PRO A 11 -6.38 -0.19 -30.01
N LEU A 12 -7.42 -0.79 -30.58
CA LEU A 12 -8.80 -0.38 -30.32
C LEU A 12 -9.31 -1.29 -29.20
N THR A 13 -8.92 -1.00 -27.95
CA THR A 13 -9.56 -1.48 -26.70
C THR A 13 -9.90 -2.98 -26.60
N SER A 14 -9.27 -3.86 -27.37
CA SER A 14 -9.41 -5.31 -27.21
C SER A 14 -8.48 -5.75 -26.09
N ASP A 15 -9.03 -5.67 -24.88
CA ASP A 15 -8.76 -6.38 -23.62
C ASP A 15 -7.32 -6.90 -23.43
N LEU A 16 -6.51 -6.17 -22.65
CA LEU A 16 -5.13 -6.55 -22.33
C LEU A 16 -5.06 -7.98 -21.75
N ASP A 17 -6.06 -8.37 -20.96
CA ASP A 17 -6.21 -9.72 -20.42
C ASP A 17 -6.32 -10.77 -21.53
N GLU A 18 -7.10 -10.50 -22.58
CA GLU A 18 -7.26 -11.45 -23.68
C GLU A 18 -5.95 -11.67 -24.43
N GLN A 19 -5.12 -10.62 -24.56
CA GLN A 19 -3.82 -10.71 -25.21
C GLN A 19 -2.80 -11.50 -24.39
N THR A 20 -2.68 -11.20 -23.09
CA THR A 20 -1.76 -11.91 -22.19
C THR A 20 -2.19 -13.38 -22.01
N ARG A 21 -3.48 -13.64 -21.92
CA ARG A 21 -4.06 -14.99 -21.90
C ARG A 21 -3.80 -15.74 -23.21
N PHE A 22 -3.95 -15.09 -24.36
CA PHE A 22 -3.60 -15.70 -25.65
C PHE A 22 -2.12 -16.07 -25.72
N LEU A 23 -1.23 -15.17 -25.27
CA LEU A 23 0.20 -15.41 -25.25
C LEU A 23 0.57 -16.60 -24.35
N GLY A 24 0.03 -16.67 -23.14
CA GLY A 24 0.22 -17.81 -22.24
C GLY A 24 -0.23 -19.13 -22.87
N ASN A 25 -1.42 -19.16 -23.48
CA ASN A 25 -1.93 -20.32 -24.19
C ASN A 25 -1.05 -20.72 -25.39
N LEU A 26 -0.53 -19.75 -26.15
CA LEU A 26 0.34 -19.98 -27.30
C LEU A 26 1.63 -20.69 -26.89
N PHE A 27 2.28 -20.23 -25.82
CA PHE A 27 3.50 -20.84 -25.30
C PHE A 27 3.24 -22.25 -24.76
N CYS A 28 2.13 -22.47 -24.07
CA CYS A 28 1.73 -23.81 -23.61
C CYS A 28 1.47 -24.78 -24.77
N ALA A 29 0.70 -24.37 -25.78
CA ALA A 29 0.43 -25.18 -26.96
C ALA A 29 1.71 -25.46 -27.77
N ALA A 30 2.64 -24.51 -27.82
CA ALA A 30 3.95 -24.69 -28.46
C ALA A 30 4.77 -25.76 -27.74
N ALA A 31 4.80 -25.75 -26.41
CA ALA A 31 5.51 -26.75 -25.62
C ALA A 31 4.94 -28.16 -25.82
N GLU A 32 3.61 -28.29 -25.89
CA GLU A 32 2.96 -29.57 -26.17
C GLU A 32 3.31 -30.09 -27.57
N LYS A 33 3.28 -29.21 -28.57
CA LYS A 33 3.62 -29.57 -29.95
C LYS A 33 5.11 -29.91 -30.09
N GLU A 34 5.99 -29.18 -29.43
CA GLU A 34 7.43 -29.47 -29.36
C GLU A 34 7.68 -30.85 -28.77
N LYS A 35 6.99 -31.23 -27.68
CA LYS A 35 7.06 -32.59 -27.12
C LYS A 35 6.57 -33.68 -28.09
N GLN A 36 5.56 -33.40 -28.91
CA GLN A 36 5.02 -34.36 -29.88
C GLN A 36 5.89 -34.52 -31.13
N THR A 37 6.49 -33.43 -31.60
CA THR A 37 7.17 -33.37 -32.91
C THR A 37 8.70 -33.40 -32.81
N GLY A 38 9.26 -32.97 -31.67
CA GLY A 38 10.69 -32.72 -31.49
C GLY A 38 11.18 -31.41 -32.13
N GLU A 39 10.28 -30.60 -32.70
CA GLU A 39 10.61 -29.29 -33.26
C GLU A 39 10.82 -28.27 -32.15
N LYS A 40 11.87 -27.44 -32.25
CA LYS A 40 12.20 -26.37 -31.29
C LYS A 40 11.28 -25.14 -31.45
N ILE A 41 9.98 -25.32 -31.22
CA ILE A 41 8.95 -24.29 -31.43
C ILE A 41 9.04 -23.21 -30.36
N LEU A 42 9.33 -23.57 -29.11
CA LEU A 42 9.52 -22.61 -28.03
C LEU A 42 10.72 -21.69 -28.28
N ASP A 43 11.83 -22.22 -28.82
CA ASP A 43 12.99 -21.41 -29.22
C ASP A 43 12.61 -20.38 -30.29
N LEU A 44 11.75 -20.76 -31.25
CA LEU A 44 11.25 -19.85 -32.29
C LEU A 44 10.37 -18.75 -31.72
N LEU A 45 9.42 -19.09 -30.84
CA LEU A 45 8.55 -18.09 -30.19
C LEU A 45 9.35 -17.15 -29.29
N SER A 46 10.26 -17.68 -28.49
CA SER A 46 11.13 -16.87 -27.61
C SER A 46 11.98 -15.89 -28.42
N SER A 47 12.53 -16.33 -29.57
CA SER A 47 13.26 -15.44 -30.48
C SER A 47 12.40 -14.31 -31.04
N MET A 48 11.11 -14.54 -31.31
CA MET A 48 10.19 -13.52 -31.80
C MET A 48 9.81 -12.51 -30.71
N CYS A 49 9.85 -12.93 -29.44
CA CYS A 49 9.58 -12.07 -28.28
C CYS A 49 10.80 -11.27 -27.82
N ASN A 50 12.00 -11.56 -28.32
CA ASN A 50 13.23 -10.84 -27.99
C ASN A 50 13.46 -9.60 -28.88
N ASP A 51 12.78 -9.48 -30.01
CA ASP A 51 12.80 -8.26 -30.81
C ASP A 51 11.97 -7.18 -30.09
N GLU A 52 12.51 -5.95 -30.01
CA GLU A 52 11.95 -4.76 -29.33
C GLU A 52 10.46 -4.48 -29.63
N THR A 53 9.93 -5.11 -30.69
CA THR A 53 8.53 -5.08 -31.14
C THR A 53 7.48 -5.71 -30.22
N LEU A 54 7.86 -6.56 -29.26
CA LEU A 54 6.95 -7.11 -28.23
C LEU A 54 7.28 -6.59 -26.84
N THR A 55 7.69 -5.32 -26.79
CA THR A 55 7.72 -4.61 -25.53
C THR A 55 6.28 -4.48 -25.06
N LEU A 56 5.92 -5.23 -24.01
CA LEU A 56 4.77 -4.84 -23.20
C LEU A 56 4.90 -3.35 -22.94
N SER A 57 6.10 -2.84 -22.57
CA SER A 57 6.42 -1.42 -22.36
C SER A 57 5.96 -0.41 -23.44
N GLU A 58 5.85 -0.75 -24.73
CA GLU A 58 5.31 0.19 -25.74
C GLU A 58 3.78 0.40 -25.62
N LEU A 59 3.07 -0.51 -24.94
CA LEU A 59 1.69 -0.31 -24.49
C LEU A 59 1.60 0.50 -23.16
N PHE A 60 2.72 0.99 -22.62
CA PHE A 60 2.84 1.73 -21.35
C PHE A 60 3.12 3.21 -21.61
N ILE A 61 2.27 3.85 -22.41
CA ILE A 61 2.31 5.30 -22.63
C ILE A 61 1.90 6.01 -21.32
N ASP A 62 2.78 6.92 -20.88
CA ASP A 62 2.74 8.12 -20.01
C ASP A 62 1.50 8.55 -19.18
N ASP A 63 0.42 7.77 -19.09
CA ASP A 63 -0.69 8.08 -18.19
C ASP A 63 -0.42 7.47 -16.80
N PHE A 64 -0.15 8.36 -15.82
CA PHE A 64 -0.08 8.07 -14.39
C PHE A 64 -1.49 7.80 -13.82
N ASP A 65 -2.26 6.93 -14.45
CA ASP A 65 -3.54 6.45 -13.93
C ASP A 65 -3.28 5.12 -13.21
N ASP A 66 -3.49 5.11 -11.89
CA ASP A 66 -3.21 3.96 -11.03
C ASP A 66 -4.00 2.72 -11.48
N ASP A 67 -5.22 2.90 -11.99
CA ASP A 67 -6.08 1.82 -12.50
C ASP A 67 -5.43 1.13 -13.71
N ILE A 68 -4.89 1.93 -14.64
CA ILE A 68 -4.24 1.42 -15.86
C ILE A 68 -2.96 0.66 -15.51
N MET A 69 -2.22 1.12 -14.51
CA MET A 69 -1.00 0.45 -14.04
C MET A 69 -1.33 -0.86 -13.33
N GLU A 70 -2.38 -0.88 -12.53
CA GLU A 70 -2.84 -2.08 -11.83
C GLU A 70 -3.30 -3.16 -12.81
N ASP A 71 -4.16 -2.82 -13.79
CA ASP A 71 -4.64 -3.73 -14.83
C ASP A 71 -3.49 -4.43 -15.58
N LYS A 72 -2.39 -3.69 -15.82
CA LYS A 72 -1.20 -4.22 -16.50
C LYS A 72 -0.42 -5.19 -15.63
N CYS A 73 -0.19 -4.85 -14.37
CA CYS A 73 0.43 -5.75 -13.40
C CYS A 73 -0.41 -7.01 -13.25
N ASN A 74 -1.72 -6.86 -13.11
CA ASN A 74 -2.71 -7.93 -13.01
C ASN A 74 -2.65 -8.90 -14.20
N SER A 75 -2.71 -8.37 -15.43
CA SER A 75 -2.65 -9.17 -16.66
C SER A 75 -1.35 -9.99 -16.77
N MET A 76 -0.23 -9.45 -16.28
CA MET A 76 1.06 -10.14 -16.26
C MET A 76 1.11 -11.25 -15.22
N LEU A 77 0.63 -10.98 -14.00
CA LEU A 77 0.53 -11.98 -12.93
C LEU A 77 -0.38 -13.14 -13.35
N ASP A 78 -1.49 -12.86 -14.04
CA ASP A 78 -2.43 -13.86 -14.55
C ASP A 78 -1.80 -14.75 -15.62
N MET A 79 -1.08 -14.16 -16.57
CA MET A 79 -0.30 -14.91 -17.56
C MET A 79 0.73 -15.82 -16.90
N PHE A 80 1.48 -15.30 -15.93
CA PHE A 80 2.47 -16.10 -15.21
C PHE A 80 1.82 -17.27 -14.47
N SER A 81 0.74 -17.02 -13.74
CA SER A 81 -0.02 -18.05 -13.04
C SER A 81 -0.53 -19.12 -14.00
N HIS A 82 -1.08 -18.71 -15.14
CA HIS A 82 -1.58 -19.62 -16.17
C HIS A 82 -0.49 -20.54 -16.73
N VAL A 83 0.68 -19.97 -17.05
CA VAL A 83 1.82 -20.73 -17.58
C VAL A 83 2.35 -21.70 -16.53
N LYS A 84 2.46 -21.27 -15.28
CA LYS A 84 2.90 -22.13 -14.17
C LYS A 84 1.94 -23.30 -13.93
N ASP A 85 0.64 -23.04 -14.04
CA ASP A 85 -0.40 -24.07 -13.98
C ASP A 85 -0.24 -25.11 -15.09
N CYS A 86 0.03 -24.63 -16.30
CA CYS A 86 0.28 -25.45 -17.48
C CYS A 86 1.54 -26.31 -17.33
N GLU A 87 2.65 -25.76 -16.85
CA GLU A 87 3.86 -26.53 -16.51
C GLU A 87 3.57 -27.60 -15.46
N THR A 88 2.82 -27.25 -14.42
CA THR A 88 2.47 -28.18 -13.33
C THR A 88 1.60 -29.35 -13.84
N LYS A 89 0.61 -29.07 -14.69
CA LYS A 89 -0.32 -30.07 -15.25
C LYS A 89 0.34 -30.98 -16.27
N THR A 90 1.25 -30.46 -17.09
CA THR A 90 1.82 -31.17 -18.25
C THR A 90 3.22 -31.74 -17.99
N GLY A 91 3.93 -31.22 -16.99
CA GLY A 91 5.35 -31.48 -16.74
C GLY A 91 6.28 -30.85 -17.78
N LEU A 92 5.78 -29.91 -18.59
CA LEU A 92 6.55 -29.19 -19.61
C LEU A 92 7.26 -27.98 -19.01
N SER A 93 8.35 -27.55 -19.63
CA SER A 93 9.04 -26.31 -19.26
C SER A 93 8.77 -25.24 -20.32
N VAL A 94 8.05 -24.20 -19.91
CA VAL A 94 7.53 -23.10 -20.72
C VAL A 94 8.10 -21.77 -20.25
N LEU A 95 8.20 -21.55 -18.93
CA LEU A 95 8.67 -20.32 -18.31
C LEU A 95 10.04 -19.83 -18.83
N PRO A 96 11.05 -20.69 -19.05
CA PRO A 96 12.33 -20.23 -19.60
C PRO A 96 12.21 -19.55 -20.96
N SER A 97 11.24 -19.97 -21.78
CA SER A 97 11.03 -19.42 -23.13
C SER A 97 10.25 -18.11 -23.09
N LEU A 98 9.39 -17.92 -22.08
CA LEU A 98 8.61 -16.70 -21.83
C LEU A 98 9.39 -15.66 -21.00
N GLN A 99 10.56 -16.01 -20.49
CA GLN A 99 11.30 -15.18 -19.54
C GLN A 99 11.61 -13.78 -20.09
N SER A 100 11.86 -13.63 -21.38
CA SER A 100 12.10 -12.31 -21.99
C SER A 100 10.87 -11.41 -21.92
N VAL A 101 9.68 -11.93 -22.19
CA VAL A 101 8.41 -11.19 -22.08
C VAL A 101 8.19 -10.73 -20.64
N ILE A 102 8.42 -11.62 -19.66
CA ILE A 102 8.24 -11.30 -18.23
C ILE A 102 9.26 -10.25 -17.76
N LYS A 103 10.44 -10.17 -18.38
CA LYS A 103 11.45 -9.15 -18.08
C LYS A 103 11.13 -7.80 -18.69
N SER A 104 10.40 -7.75 -19.80
CA SER A 104 10.00 -6.52 -20.50
C SER A 104 8.83 -5.79 -19.83
N THR A 105 8.81 -5.77 -18.50
CA THR A 105 7.76 -5.14 -17.66
C THR A 105 8.17 -3.74 -17.23
N PRO A 106 7.20 -2.86 -16.90
CA PRO A 106 7.51 -1.50 -16.46
C PRO A 106 8.41 -1.48 -15.22
N GLU A 107 9.06 -0.35 -14.99
CA GLU A 107 9.84 -0.09 -13.79
C GLU A 107 8.95 0.10 -12.55
N VAL A 108 7.78 0.71 -12.76
CA VAL A 108 6.77 1.01 -11.75
C VAL A 108 5.61 0.02 -11.82
N TRP A 109 5.20 -0.50 -10.67
CA TRP A 109 4.16 -1.51 -10.53
C TRP A 109 3.11 -1.01 -9.53
N SER A 110 1.83 -1.15 -9.87
CA SER A 110 0.70 -0.96 -8.94
C SER A 110 0.03 -2.30 -8.70
N ILE A 111 -0.24 -2.64 -7.43
CA ILE A 111 -0.75 -3.96 -7.05
C ILE A 111 -1.73 -3.82 -5.90
N ASP A 112 -2.94 -4.35 -6.10
CA ASP A 112 -3.89 -4.59 -5.03
C ASP A 112 -3.61 -5.93 -4.35
N LEU A 113 -3.15 -5.91 -3.09
CA LEU A 113 -2.89 -7.12 -2.28
C LEU A 113 -4.14 -7.70 -1.61
N SER A 114 -5.27 -7.02 -1.65
CA SER A 114 -6.56 -7.57 -1.25
C SER A 114 -7.12 -8.51 -2.32
N GLU A 115 -6.81 -8.23 -3.60
CA GLU A 115 -7.20 -9.05 -4.74
C GLU A 115 -6.11 -10.03 -5.21
N ARG A 116 -4.83 -9.74 -4.94
CA ARG A 116 -3.69 -10.52 -5.44
C ARG A 116 -2.83 -11.13 -4.34
N LYS A 117 -2.39 -12.37 -4.59
CA LYS A 117 -1.49 -13.09 -3.67
C LYS A 117 -0.04 -12.65 -3.83
N SER A 118 0.58 -12.32 -2.71
CA SER A 118 2.00 -11.95 -2.63
C SER A 118 2.94 -13.05 -3.13
N SER A 119 2.51 -14.32 -3.05
CA SER A 119 3.29 -15.47 -3.51
C SER A 119 3.53 -15.47 -5.03
N ILE A 120 2.55 -15.04 -5.82
CA ILE A 120 2.69 -14.92 -7.28
C ILE A 120 3.60 -13.74 -7.59
N LEU A 121 3.36 -12.60 -6.95
CA LEU A 121 4.20 -11.40 -7.07
C LEU A 121 5.67 -11.72 -6.79
N LEU A 122 5.98 -12.42 -5.70
CA LEU A 122 7.34 -12.83 -5.35
C LEU A 122 8.04 -13.60 -6.45
N GLU A 123 7.33 -14.54 -7.09
CA GLU A 123 7.91 -15.35 -8.16
C GLU A 123 8.18 -14.54 -9.42
N VAL A 124 7.29 -13.62 -9.76
CA VAL A 124 7.49 -12.74 -10.91
C VAL A 124 8.60 -11.73 -10.64
N LEU A 125 8.70 -11.17 -9.42
CA LEU A 125 9.80 -10.29 -9.01
C LEU A 125 11.17 -10.98 -9.08
N LYS A 126 11.26 -12.27 -8.73
CA LYS A 126 12.49 -13.07 -8.88
C LYS A 126 12.97 -13.21 -10.32
N LEU A 127 12.07 -13.06 -11.29
CA LEU A 127 12.40 -13.15 -12.72
C LEU A 127 12.89 -11.82 -13.30
N GLN A 128 12.70 -10.71 -12.58
CA GLN A 128 13.13 -9.39 -13.01
C GLN A 128 14.64 -9.24 -12.92
N SER A 129 15.24 -8.53 -13.87
CA SER A 129 16.67 -8.20 -13.86
C SER A 129 17.01 -7.07 -12.88
N GLU A 130 16.03 -6.21 -12.62
CA GLU A 130 16.17 -5.00 -11.82
C GLU A 130 15.09 -4.96 -10.75
N LYS A 131 15.40 -4.28 -9.64
CA LYS A 131 14.43 -4.03 -8.58
C LYS A 131 13.33 -3.10 -9.08
N LYS A 132 12.10 -3.30 -8.61
CA LYS A 132 10.93 -2.54 -9.06
C LYS A 132 10.49 -1.49 -8.04
N VAL A 133 9.89 -0.41 -8.52
CA VAL A 133 9.10 0.51 -7.69
C VAL A 133 7.71 -0.08 -7.56
N VAL A 134 7.22 -0.27 -6.33
CA VAL A 134 5.93 -0.90 -6.06
C VAL A 134 5.03 0.06 -5.29
N TYR A 135 3.87 0.33 -5.86
CA TYR A 135 2.74 0.98 -5.22
C TYR A 135 1.75 -0.10 -4.81
N LEU A 136 1.43 -0.16 -3.52
CA LEU A 136 0.38 -1.02 -3.01
C LEU A 136 -0.91 -0.23 -2.93
N THR A 137 -1.91 -0.67 -3.68
CA THR A 137 -3.33 -0.38 -3.44
C THR A 137 -3.88 -1.53 -2.59
N GLY A 138 -4.99 -1.35 -1.87
CA GLY A 138 -5.75 -2.42 -1.18
C GLY A 138 -4.93 -3.49 -0.44
N CYS A 139 -4.89 -3.50 0.90
CA CYS A 139 -4.06 -4.45 1.63
C CYS A 139 -4.85 -5.46 2.46
N SER A 140 -4.46 -6.74 2.41
CA SER A 140 -4.97 -7.78 3.33
C SER A 140 -4.12 -7.86 4.58
N ASP A 141 -4.74 -7.74 5.76
CA ASP A 141 -4.08 -7.87 7.06
C ASP A 141 -3.78 -9.34 7.46
N GLU A 142 -4.05 -10.30 6.56
CA GLU A 142 -3.76 -11.71 6.78
C GLU A 142 -2.26 -11.93 7.06
N GLU A 143 -1.93 -12.46 8.23
CA GLU A 143 -0.54 -12.68 8.68
C GLU A 143 0.29 -13.47 7.66
N SER A 144 -0.34 -14.43 6.95
CA SER A 144 0.33 -15.24 5.95
C SER A 144 0.70 -14.44 4.69
N GLU A 145 -0.15 -13.51 4.27
CA GLU A 145 0.12 -12.61 3.14
C GLU A 145 1.18 -11.58 3.52
N VAL A 146 1.10 -10.96 4.70
CA VAL A 146 2.13 -10.05 5.23
C VAL A 146 3.51 -10.72 5.22
N ARG A 147 3.60 -11.94 5.75
CA ARG A 147 4.87 -12.70 5.80
C ARG A 147 5.39 -13.08 4.43
N THR A 148 4.49 -13.35 3.49
CA THR A 148 4.84 -13.65 2.10
C THR A 148 5.34 -12.40 1.40
N PHE A 149 4.67 -11.26 1.57
CA PHE A 149 5.06 -9.97 1.00
C PHE A 149 6.44 -9.51 1.50
N LEU A 150 6.80 -9.74 2.76
CA LEU A 150 8.15 -9.47 3.27
C LEU A 150 9.26 -10.20 2.49
N GLN A 151 8.94 -11.29 1.79
CA GLN A 151 9.92 -11.98 0.94
C GLN A 151 10.15 -11.25 -0.39
N CYS A 152 9.27 -10.33 -0.78
CA CYS A 152 9.39 -9.49 -1.98
C CYS A 152 10.40 -8.35 -1.78
N LEU A 153 10.61 -7.88 -0.55
CA LEU A 153 11.46 -6.71 -0.25
C LEU A 153 12.85 -6.70 -0.90
N PRO A 154 13.60 -7.83 -0.99
CA PRO A 154 14.90 -7.83 -1.65
C PRO A 154 14.85 -7.44 -3.15
N TYR A 155 13.69 -7.58 -3.79
CA TYR A 155 13.44 -7.28 -5.21
C TYR A 155 12.74 -5.93 -5.42
N ILE A 156 12.47 -5.20 -4.34
CA ILE A 156 11.80 -3.89 -4.38
C ILE A 156 12.86 -2.81 -4.15
N LEU A 157 12.83 -1.78 -5.00
CA LEU A 157 13.69 -0.60 -4.89
C LEU A 157 13.04 0.44 -3.99
N HIS A 158 11.75 0.67 -4.22
CA HIS A 158 10.93 1.66 -3.53
C HIS A 158 9.54 1.07 -3.31
N LEU A 159 8.99 1.25 -2.11
CA LEU A 159 7.68 0.78 -1.70
C LEU A 159 6.85 1.97 -1.22
N SER A 160 5.71 2.17 -1.86
CA SER A 160 4.72 3.18 -1.50
C SER A 160 3.36 2.53 -1.29
N PHE A 161 2.51 3.21 -0.53
CA PHE A 161 1.16 2.79 -0.19
C PHE A 161 0.21 3.87 -0.68
N SER A 162 -0.78 3.48 -1.48
CA SER A 162 -1.89 4.34 -1.85
C SER A 162 -3.01 4.08 -0.85
N PHE A 163 -3.19 5.01 0.08
CA PHE A 163 -4.20 4.85 1.11
C PHE A 163 -5.55 5.34 0.61
N GLN A 164 -6.56 4.47 0.61
CA GLN A 164 -7.92 4.86 0.25
C GLN A 164 -8.74 5.15 1.50
N LYS A 165 -9.54 6.22 1.47
CA LYS A 165 -10.39 6.60 2.60
C LYS A 165 -11.29 5.45 3.08
N SER A 166 -11.82 4.64 2.16
CA SER A 166 -12.71 3.52 2.50
C SER A 166 -12.02 2.34 3.21
N SER A 167 -10.70 2.23 3.11
CA SER A 167 -9.90 1.10 3.63
C SER A 167 -8.73 1.55 4.51
N LEU A 168 -8.74 2.81 4.97
CA LEU A 168 -7.64 3.41 5.72
C LEU A 168 -7.25 2.59 6.97
N ASP A 169 -8.22 2.06 7.69
CA ASP A 169 -7.98 1.22 8.87
C ASP A 169 -7.32 -0.13 8.51
N GLU A 170 -7.70 -0.74 7.40
CA GLU A 170 -7.14 -2.01 6.93
C GLU A 170 -5.69 -1.81 6.45
N GLU A 171 -5.45 -0.74 5.71
CA GLU A 171 -4.13 -0.42 5.14
C GLU A 171 -3.14 0.04 6.23
N THR A 172 -3.58 0.86 7.19
CA THR A 172 -2.75 1.23 8.34
C THR A 172 -2.46 0.04 9.25
N SER A 173 -3.43 -0.86 9.43
CA SER A 173 -3.23 -2.13 10.14
C SER A 173 -2.23 -3.01 9.41
N PHE A 174 -2.33 -3.13 8.08
CA PHE A 174 -1.37 -3.85 7.27
C PHE A 174 0.04 -3.29 7.42
N LEU A 175 0.21 -1.96 7.35
CA LEU A 175 1.51 -1.31 7.55
C LEU A 175 2.10 -1.64 8.94
N GLY A 176 1.29 -1.52 9.99
CA GLY A 176 1.70 -1.90 11.35
C GLY A 176 2.12 -3.37 11.46
N ASN A 177 1.31 -4.28 10.91
CA ASN A 177 1.59 -5.71 10.84
C ASN A 177 2.88 -6.00 10.06
N LEU A 178 3.12 -5.29 8.96
CA LEU A 178 4.29 -5.47 8.10
C LEU A 178 5.59 -5.16 8.84
N PHE A 179 5.64 -4.04 9.58
CA PHE A 179 6.80 -3.69 10.39
C PHE A 179 7.00 -4.63 11.58
N CYS A 180 5.92 -5.07 12.22
CA CYS A 180 5.99 -6.08 13.28
C CYS A 180 6.51 -7.43 12.78
N ALA A 181 5.97 -7.93 11.68
CA ALA A 181 6.43 -9.18 11.07
C ALA A 181 7.87 -9.06 10.54
N ALA A 182 8.28 -7.88 10.06
CA ALA A 182 9.67 -7.62 9.68
C ALA A 182 10.63 -7.78 10.87
N ALA A 183 10.27 -7.20 12.02
CA ALA A 183 11.05 -7.31 13.25
C ALA A 183 11.15 -8.76 13.75
N GLU A 184 10.03 -9.50 13.74
CA GLU A 184 10.01 -10.91 14.13
C GLU A 184 10.89 -11.76 13.24
N ARG A 185 10.81 -11.56 11.92
CA ARG A 185 11.61 -12.31 10.95
C ARG A 185 13.09 -11.93 11.04
N GLU A 186 13.41 -10.67 11.27
CA GLU A 186 14.78 -10.20 11.53
C GLU A 186 15.36 -10.89 12.77
N GLN A 187 14.61 -11.01 13.86
CA GLN A 187 15.03 -11.77 15.05
C GLN A 187 15.27 -13.26 14.74
N GLN A 188 14.42 -13.87 13.91
CA GLN A 188 14.51 -15.30 13.57
C GLN A 188 15.66 -15.64 12.61
N THR A 189 15.94 -14.76 11.64
CA THR A 189 16.86 -15.02 10.53
C THR A 189 18.21 -14.32 10.68
N GLY A 190 18.26 -13.21 11.44
CA GLY A 190 19.39 -12.30 11.49
C GLY A 190 19.53 -11.39 10.26
N GLU A 191 18.60 -11.44 9.32
CA GLU A 191 18.55 -10.53 8.16
C GLU A 191 18.05 -9.15 8.61
N LYS A 192 18.66 -8.06 8.08
CA LYS A 192 18.28 -6.67 8.39
C LYS A 192 16.99 -6.23 7.67
N ILE A 193 15.88 -6.93 7.93
CA ILE A 193 14.60 -6.74 7.23
C ILE A 193 13.96 -5.40 7.58
N LEU A 194 14.01 -4.96 8.83
CA LEU A 194 13.48 -3.64 9.20
C LEU A 194 14.23 -2.50 8.50
N GLU A 195 15.55 -2.63 8.38
CA GLU A 195 16.38 -1.66 7.66
C GLU A 195 16.03 -1.64 6.16
N LEU A 196 15.83 -2.81 5.55
CA LEU A 196 15.40 -2.93 4.15
C LEU A 196 14.00 -2.33 3.93
N LEU A 197 13.05 -2.64 4.81
CA LEU A 197 11.68 -2.11 4.72
C LEU A 197 11.67 -0.59 4.88
N SER A 198 12.36 -0.07 5.90
CA SER A 198 12.44 1.38 6.13
C SER A 198 13.07 2.09 4.94
N SER A 199 14.14 1.52 4.38
CA SER A 199 14.80 2.09 3.19
C SER A 199 13.95 2.04 1.93
N ALA A 200 13.12 1.01 1.76
CA ALA A 200 12.18 0.95 0.62
C ALA A 200 11.05 1.97 0.79
N CYS A 201 10.63 2.21 2.04
CA CYS A 201 9.54 3.10 2.44
C CYS A 201 9.97 4.56 2.69
N ASN A 202 11.13 5.01 2.21
CA ASN A 202 11.65 6.35 2.57
C ASN A 202 10.70 7.52 2.23
N ASP A 203 9.80 7.34 1.24
CA ASP A 203 8.84 8.38 0.83
C ASP A 203 7.43 8.18 1.41
N LEU A 204 7.23 7.25 2.38
CA LEU A 204 5.92 7.03 3.03
C LEU A 204 5.28 8.32 3.57
N THR A 205 6.15 9.27 3.93
CA THR A 205 5.76 10.59 4.45
C THR A 205 4.93 11.42 3.47
N LEU A 206 5.09 11.19 2.16
CA LEU A 206 4.36 11.91 1.11
C LEU A 206 2.98 11.28 0.85
N SER A 207 2.85 9.94 0.85
CA SER A 207 1.58 9.28 0.52
C SER A 207 0.48 9.47 1.57
N LEU A 208 0.82 9.50 2.86
CA LEU A 208 -0.15 9.90 3.90
C LEU A 208 -0.47 11.40 3.81
N SER A 209 0.45 12.21 3.29
CA SER A 209 0.28 13.66 3.16
C SER A 209 -0.60 14.07 1.98
N ASP A 210 -0.66 13.27 0.90
CA ASP A 210 -1.45 13.57 -0.30
C ASP A 210 -2.97 13.38 -0.08
N MET A 211 -3.37 12.71 1.01
CA MET A 211 -4.76 12.76 1.49
C MET A 211 -5.15 14.14 2.03
N TYR A 212 -4.19 15.00 2.42
CA TYR A 212 -4.45 16.36 2.91
C TYR A 212 -4.72 17.35 1.76
N ILE A 213 -5.64 17.01 0.86
CA ILE A 213 -6.15 17.95 -0.14
C ILE A 213 -7.02 18.98 0.59
N ASP A 214 -6.72 20.27 0.37
CA ASP A 214 -7.55 21.40 0.81
C ASP A 214 -9.02 21.18 0.39
N GLY A 215 -9.89 20.82 1.35
CA GLY A 215 -11.33 20.64 1.11
C GLY A 215 -11.99 19.43 1.77
N LEU A 216 -11.25 18.55 2.46
CA LEU A 216 -11.86 17.46 3.25
C LEU A 216 -12.71 18.01 4.41
N ASP A 217 -13.79 17.30 4.74
CA ASP A 217 -14.62 17.58 5.90
C ASP A 217 -13.92 17.22 7.22
N ASP A 218 -14.42 17.77 8.32
CA ASP A 218 -13.85 17.56 9.66
C ASP A 218 -13.83 16.06 10.03
N ASP A 219 -14.81 15.28 9.55
CA ASP A 219 -14.95 13.84 9.83
C ASP A 219 -13.81 13.03 9.19
N THR A 220 -13.44 13.32 7.93
CA THR A 220 -12.32 12.64 7.26
C THR A 220 -11.00 12.85 7.99
N MET A 221 -10.77 14.08 8.48
CA MET A 221 -9.54 14.41 9.20
C MET A 221 -9.47 13.73 10.57
N GLU A 222 -10.62 13.48 11.19
CA GLU A 222 -10.72 12.72 12.43
C GLU A 222 -10.38 11.24 12.21
N ASP A 223 -10.94 10.61 11.17
CA ASP A 223 -10.63 9.23 10.78
C ASP A 223 -9.12 9.02 10.58
N GLU A 224 -8.44 9.94 9.90
CA GLU A 224 -6.99 9.84 9.70
C GLU A 224 -6.18 9.91 11.00
N CYS A 225 -6.51 10.86 11.87
CA CYS A 225 -5.86 10.99 13.18
C CYS A 225 -6.08 9.72 14.02
N ASN A 226 -7.28 9.15 13.89
CA ASN A 226 -7.70 7.93 14.54
C ASN A 226 -6.90 6.71 14.04
N SER A 227 -6.82 6.49 12.72
CA SER A 227 -6.05 5.38 12.14
C SER A 227 -4.55 5.48 12.49
N LEU A 228 -3.97 6.69 12.53
CA LEU A 228 -2.58 6.89 12.95
C LEU A 228 -2.36 6.49 14.43
N MET A 229 -3.29 6.86 15.31
CA MET A 229 -3.26 6.46 16.73
C MET A 229 -3.47 4.96 16.93
N ASP A 230 -4.31 4.34 16.11
CA ASP A 230 -4.56 2.90 16.15
C ASP A 230 -3.33 2.12 15.68
N MET A 231 -2.69 2.54 14.60
CA MET A 231 -1.41 1.98 14.15
C MET A 231 -0.33 2.12 15.24
N PHE A 232 -0.21 3.28 15.89
CA PHE A 232 0.74 3.46 16.99
C PHE A 232 0.47 2.47 18.13
N SER A 233 -0.80 2.34 18.54
CA SER A 233 -1.21 1.44 19.61
C SER A 233 -0.94 -0.02 19.27
N HIS A 234 -1.19 -0.40 18.01
CA HIS A 234 -0.91 -1.73 17.48
C HIS A 234 0.60 -2.04 17.56
N VAL A 235 1.44 -1.16 17.00
CA VAL A 235 2.90 -1.34 16.98
C VAL A 235 3.45 -1.41 18.41
N LYS A 236 2.99 -0.52 19.29
CA LYS A 236 3.41 -0.53 20.70
C LYS A 236 3.02 -1.82 21.43
N ASN A 237 1.84 -2.36 21.15
CA ASN A 237 1.41 -3.65 21.69
C ASN A 237 2.31 -4.80 21.20
N CYS A 238 2.65 -4.78 19.91
CA CYS A 238 3.60 -5.70 19.29
C CYS A 238 4.99 -5.63 19.95
N GLU A 239 5.56 -4.43 20.15
CA GLU A 239 6.82 -4.27 20.88
C GLU A 239 6.73 -4.79 22.32
N THR A 240 5.61 -4.51 23.00
CA THR A 240 5.40 -4.96 24.39
C THR A 240 5.32 -6.48 24.50
N LYS A 241 4.65 -7.14 23.55
CA LYS A 241 4.48 -8.60 23.52
C LYS A 241 5.75 -9.34 23.13
N THR A 242 6.49 -8.81 22.15
CA THR A 242 7.64 -9.49 21.55
C THR A 242 8.97 -9.07 22.16
N GLY A 243 9.02 -7.89 22.81
CA GLY A 243 10.26 -7.24 23.25
C GLY A 243 11.11 -6.69 22.09
N LEU A 244 10.58 -6.66 20.87
CA LEU A 244 11.25 -6.15 19.68
C LEU A 244 11.08 -4.63 19.57
N SER A 245 12.04 -3.96 18.96
CA SER A 245 11.95 -2.53 18.67
C SER A 245 11.55 -2.32 17.22
N VAL A 246 10.38 -1.70 17.02
CA VAL A 246 9.71 -1.48 15.74
C VAL A 246 9.44 0.02 15.53
N LEU A 247 9.05 0.74 16.57
CA LEU A 247 8.72 2.17 16.51
C LEU A 247 9.82 3.04 15.89
N PRO A 248 11.14 2.83 16.14
CA PRO A 248 12.18 3.65 15.50
C PRO A 248 12.15 3.60 13.97
N SER A 249 11.80 2.44 13.40
CA SER A 249 11.73 2.24 11.95
C SER A 249 10.48 2.89 11.33
N LEU A 250 9.40 3.02 12.11
CA LEU A 250 8.16 3.71 11.72
C LEU A 250 8.12 5.19 12.12
N GLN A 251 9.15 5.68 12.83
CA GLN A 251 9.18 7.06 13.32
C GLN A 251 8.93 8.10 12.22
N PRO A 252 9.47 7.99 10.98
CA PRO A 252 9.16 8.92 9.90
C PRO A 252 7.67 9.02 9.57
N VAL A 253 6.94 7.90 9.65
CA VAL A 253 5.50 7.83 9.40
C VAL A 253 4.75 8.63 10.46
N PHE A 254 5.07 8.43 11.74
CA PHE A 254 4.45 9.17 12.85
C PHE A 254 4.88 10.65 12.89
N GLN A 255 6.04 11.00 12.33
CA GLN A 255 6.50 12.39 12.24
C GLN A 255 5.84 13.17 11.10
N SER A 256 5.18 12.46 10.17
CA SER A 256 4.45 13.07 9.05
C SER A 256 3.16 13.76 9.52
N ASN A 257 2.46 14.40 8.58
CA ASN A 257 1.16 15.07 8.79
C ASN A 257 0.18 14.22 9.62
N PRO A 258 -0.74 14.83 10.41
CA PRO A 258 -1.35 16.14 10.18
C PRO A 258 -0.60 17.38 10.69
N ALA A 259 -0.86 18.53 10.04
CA ALA A 259 -0.59 19.86 10.58
C ALA A 259 -1.62 20.29 11.65
N VAL A 260 -2.86 19.79 11.52
CA VAL A 260 -3.97 19.98 12.46
C VAL A 260 -4.53 18.62 12.82
N TRP A 261 -4.52 18.31 14.11
CA TRP A 261 -5.08 17.07 14.65
C TRP A 261 -6.54 17.26 15.01
N PHE A 262 -7.39 16.33 14.60
CA PHE A 262 -8.81 16.26 14.94
C PHE A 262 -9.00 15.07 15.88
N ILE A 263 -9.56 15.32 17.07
CA ILE A 263 -9.65 14.30 18.11
C ILE A 263 -10.98 14.43 18.85
N ASP A 264 -11.72 13.33 18.90
CA ASP A 264 -12.77 13.13 19.90
C ASP A 264 -12.19 12.47 21.17
N LEU A 265 -12.08 13.23 22.26
CA LEU A 265 -11.60 12.73 23.55
C LEU A 265 -12.66 11.92 24.32
N SER A 266 -13.91 11.88 23.86
CA SER A 266 -14.94 10.99 24.38
C SER A 266 -14.77 9.55 23.86
N GLU A 267 -14.19 9.39 22.68
CA GLU A 267 -13.97 8.08 22.05
C GLU A 267 -12.53 7.58 22.19
N ARG A 268 -11.56 8.50 22.37
CA ARG A 268 -10.13 8.18 22.35
C ARG A 268 -9.43 8.40 23.68
N LYS A 269 -8.46 7.53 23.96
CA LYS A 269 -7.62 7.64 25.17
C LYS A 269 -6.53 8.69 24.97
N THR A 270 -6.56 9.70 25.82
CA THR A 270 -5.56 10.79 25.81
C THR A 270 -4.12 10.31 25.95
N SER A 271 -3.90 9.17 26.63
CA SER A 271 -2.57 8.58 26.80
C SER A 271 -1.90 8.22 25.47
N ILE A 272 -2.68 7.77 24.47
CA ILE A 272 -2.16 7.42 23.15
C ILE A 272 -1.73 8.68 22.41
N LEU A 273 -2.62 9.69 22.39
CA LEU A 273 -2.34 11.00 21.81
C LEU A 273 -1.05 11.61 22.36
N LEU A 274 -0.85 11.59 23.69
CA LEU A 274 0.37 12.11 24.31
C LEU A 274 1.64 11.44 23.78
N GLU A 275 1.60 10.13 23.56
CA GLU A 275 2.76 9.38 23.08
C GLU A 275 3.05 9.65 21.62
N VAL A 276 2.01 9.76 20.77
CA VAL A 276 2.18 10.16 19.37
C VAL A 276 2.73 11.59 19.29
N LEU A 277 2.23 12.52 20.11
CA LEU A 277 2.75 13.90 20.18
C LEU A 277 4.22 13.97 20.63
N LYS A 278 4.68 13.04 21.48
CA LYS A 278 6.11 12.96 21.88
C LYS A 278 7.00 12.58 20.70
N LEU A 279 6.54 11.72 19.79
CA LEU A 279 7.26 11.37 18.56
C LEU A 279 7.37 12.58 17.62
N GLN A 280 6.41 13.50 17.69
CA GLN A 280 6.33 14.72 16.88
C GLN A 280 6.93 15.96 17.55
N SER A 281 7.77 15.79 18.59
CA SER A 281 8.22 16.88 19.48
C SER A 281 9.01 18.02 18.83
N GLU A 282 9.45 17.86 17.58
CA GLU A 282 10.12 18.93 16.81
C GLU A 282 9.18 20.08 16.44
N THR A 283 7.88 19.82 16.29
CA THR A 283 6.88 20.84 15.95
C THR A 283 5.63 20.72 16.80
N LYS A 284 5.25 21.80 17.48
CA LYS A 284 4.00 21.86 18.23
C LYS A 284 2.80 21.81 17.29
N LYS A 285 1.84 20.91 17.56
CA LYS A 285 0.68 20.67 16.70
C LYS A 285 -0.51 21.56 17.06
N LYS A 286 -1.35 21.83 16.08
CA LYS A 286 -2.68 22.42 16.31
C LYS A 286 -3.65 21.27 16.59
N ILE A 287 -4.51 21.40 17.60
CA ILE A 287 -5.52 20.39 17.93
C ILE A 287 -6.91 21.02 17.86
N LYS A 288 -7.83 20.33 17.20
CA LYS A 288 -9.27 20.59 17.17
C LYS A 288 -9.97 19.45 17.90
N LEU A 289 -10.70 19.77 18.95
CA LEU A 289 -11.46 18.80 19.74
C LEU A 289 -12.93 18.82 19.32
N THR A 290 -13.48 17.67 18.92
CA THR A 290 -14.87 17.48 18.47
C THR A 290 -15.77 16.94 19.58
N GLY A 291 -15.20 16.14 20.50
CA GLY A 291 -15.84 15.68 21.72
C GLY A 291 -14.88 15.74 22.92
N CYS A 292 -15.44 15.90 24.11
CA CYS A 292 -14.69 16.02 25.37
C CYS A 292 -15.38 15.22 26.47
N SER A 293 -14.59 14.51 27.27
CA SER A 293 -15.05 13.90 28.51
C SER A 293 -15.02 14.94 29.65
N ASP A 294 -16.09 15.00 30.44
CA ASP A 294 -16.12 15.76 31.71
C ASP A 294 -15.35 15.05 32.84
N GLU A 295 -14.74 13.89 32.56
CA GLU A 295 -13.97 13.13 33.55
C GLU A 295 -12.65 13.83 33.91
N GLU A 296 -12.47 14.14 35.20
CA GLU A 296 -11.28 14.84 35.70
C GLU A 296 -9.96 14.11 35.37
N SER A 297 -10.00 12.78 35.30
CA SER A 297 -8.84 11.94 34.97
C SER A 297 -8.38 12.13 33.51
N GLU A 298 -9.31 12.22 32.56
CA GLU A 298 -9.05 12.50 31.15
C GLU A 298 -8.57 13.93 30.96
N VAL A 299 -9.20 14.91 31.61
CA VAL A 299 -8.73 16.31 31.60
C VAL A 299 -7.28 16.39 32.10
N ARG A 300 -6.97 15.74 33.23
CA ARG A 300 -5.61 15.73 33.77
C ARG A 300 -4.61 15.05 32.84
N SER A 301 -5.05 14.01 32.13
CA SER A 301 -4.23 13.33 31.11
C SER A 301 -3.97 14.26 29.93
N PHE A 302 -4.98 15.00 29.46
CA PHE A 302 -4.86 15.95 28.35
C PHE A 302 -3.96 17.13 28.65
N LEU A 303 -3.96 17.62 29.89
CA LEU A 303 -3.01 18.65 30.32
C LEU A 303 -1.55 18.26 30.08
N GLN A 304 -1.22 16.97 30.04
CA GLN A 304 0.13 16.50 29.74
C GLN A 304 0.51 16.67 28.26
N CYS A 305 -0.45 16.85 27.36
CA CYS A 305 -0.24 17.09 25.94
C CYS A 305 0.13 18.55 25.63
N LEU A 306 -0.23 19.51 26.51
CA LEU A 306 -0.03 20.95 26.27
C LEU A 306 1.39 21.37 25.85
N PRO A 307 2.49 20.78 26.37
CA PRO A 307 3.85 21.11 25.90
C PRO A 307 4.07 20.88 24.41
N TYR A 308 3.29 20.01 23.78
CA TYR A 308 3.37 19.62 22.37
C TYR A 308 2.32 20.32 21.49
N ILE A 309 1.50 21.22 22.06
CA ILE A 309 0.40 21.89 21.37
C ILE A 309 0.71 23.38 21.20
N SER A 310 0.44 23.92 20.01
CA SER A 310 0.59 25.35 19.69
C SER A 310 -0.75 26.08 19.66
N GLN A 311 -1.82 25.40 19.27
CA GLN A 311 -3.18 25.93 19.22
C GLN A 311 -4.16 24.83 19.60
N LEU A 312 -5.15 25.17 20.41
CA LEU A 312 -6.24 24.30 20.79
C LEU A 312 -7.56 24.97 20.38
N SER A 313 -8.45 24.23 19.74
CA SER A 313 -9.76 24.72 19.32
C SER A 313 -10.83 23.67 19.59
N PHE A 314 -12.07 24.12 19.77
CA PHE A 314 -13.22 23.24 20.03
C PHE A 314 -14.23 23.39 18.91
N VAL A 315 -14.72 22.27 18.38
CA VAL A 315 -15.88 22.23 17.50
C VAL A 315 -17.13 22.27 18.38
N PRO A 316 -18.01 23.28 18.24
CA PRO A 316 -19.28 23.26 18.94
C PRO A 316 -20.11 22.09 18.41
N GLN A 317 -20.42 21.11 19.25
CA GLN A 317 -21.43 20.12 18.90
C GLN A 317 -22.76 20.87 18.74
N LEU A 318 -23.37 20.81 17.54
CA LEU A 318 -24.72 21.32 17.36
C LEU A 318 -25.63 20.47 18.25
N PRO A 319 -26.46 21.05 19.14
CA PRO A 319 -27.44 20.24 19.84
C PRO A 319 -28.31 19.54 18.80
N GLU A 320 -28.43 18.21 18.89
CA GLU A 320 -29.46 17.49 18.16
C GLU A 320 -30.79 18.23 18.38
N PRO A 321 -31.63 18.43 17.34
CA PRO A 321 -32.88 19.13 17.51
C PRO A 321 -33.75 18.32 18.48
N LEU A 322 -33.72 18.72 19.75
CA LEU A 322 -34.73 18.35 20.73
C LEU A 322 -36.07 18.73 20.11
N GLU A 323 -36.96 17.75 19.91
CA GLU A 323 -38.27 17.93 19.29
C GLU A 323 -39.19 18.95 20.00
N ASP A 324 -38.72 19.73 20.99
CA ASP A 324 -39.61 20.58 21.78
C ASP A 324 -39.03 21.85 22.43
N THR A 325 -38.02 22.51 21.85
CA THR A 325 -37.66 23.87 22.33
C THR A 325 -37.40 24.91 21.24
N ARG A 326 -38.18 25.99 21.36
CA ARG A 326 -38.17 27.19 20.54
C ARG A 326 -36.78 27.81 20.45
N PHE A 327 -36.37 28.09 19.20
CA PHE A 327 -35.25 28.90 18.78
C PHE A 327 -34.95 30.09 19.71
N PHE A 328 -33.79 30.06 20.36
CA PHE A 328 -32.99 31.26 20.61
C PHE A 328 -31.66 31.04 19.90
N GLY A 329 -31.34 31.92 18.95
CA GLY A 329 -30.10 31.86 18.18
C GLY A 329 -28.89 31.98 19.10
N TYR A 330 -28.19 30.87 19.31
CA TYR A 330 -26.83 30.86 19.80
C TYR A 330 -25.90 30.75 18.60
N GLN A 331 -25.25 31.86 18.29
CA GLN A 331 -24.12 31.89 17.37
C GLN A 331 -22.90 31.38 18.16
N PHE A 332 -22.63 30.09 18.12
CA PHE A 332 -21.43 29.53 18.73
C PHE A 332 -20.23 29.85 17.84
N SER A 333 -19.41 30.83 18.26
CA SER A 333 -18.11 31.08 17.66
C SER A 333 -17.15 29.97 18.08
N SER A 334 -16.43 29.37 17.13
CA SER A 334 -15.29 28.50 17.44
C SER A 334 -14.32 29.26 18.34
N ASN A 335 -14.05 28.74 19.54
CA ASN A 335 -13.08 29.34 20.46
C ASN A 335 -11.70 28.75 20.14
N VAL A 336 -10.76 29.61 19.75
CA VAL A 336 -9.35 29.24 19.53
C VAL A 336 -8.53 29.73 20.71
N ILE A 337 -7.85 28.82 21.40
CA ILE A 337 -6.89 29.08 22.47
C ILE A 337 -5.49 28.91 21.87
N VAL A 338 -4.67 29.96 21.92
CA VAL A 338 -3.25 29.91 21.50
C VAL A 338 -2.39 29.75 22.76
N LEU A 339 -1.48 28.75 22.76
CA LEU A 339 -0.77 28.26 23.95
C LEU A 339 0.75 28.53 23.93
#